data_AF-A0A1F4XBJ1-F1
#
_entry.id   AF-A0A1F4XBJ1-F1
#
_cell.length_a   1.000
_cell.length_b   1.000
_cell.length_c   1.000
_cell.angle_alpha   90.00
_cell.angle_beta   90.00
_cell.angle_gamma   90.00
#
_symmetry.space_group_name_H-M   'P 1'
#
loop_
_entity.id
_entity.type
_entity.pdbx_description
1 polymer ?
#
loop_
_entity_poly.entity_id
_entity_poly.type
_entity_poly.pdbx_seq_one_letter_code
_entity_poly.pdbx_strand_id
1 'polypeptide(L)' 'MFDAETLPVGFSDINIASMIVKEYTDLFPEDDYVPEIEKCCDANGFSVVINVPKEKYTNFDFAFMVVTGG' A
#
# COMPACT_ATOMS: atom_id res chain seq x y z
N MET A 1 20.04 1.34 4.75
CA MET A 1 19.94 2.44 3.77
C MET A 1 18.46 2.60 3.54
N PHE A 2 17.84 3.73 3.92
CA PHE A 2 16.45 3.98 3.56
C PHE A 2 16.45 4.25 2.06
N ASP A 3 15.87 3.35 1.27
CA ASP A 3 15.66 3.59 -0.15
C ASP A 3 14.71 4.79 -0.26
N ALA A 4 15.24 5.93 -0.68
CA ALA A 4 14.49 7.19 -0.70
C ALA A 4 13.43 7.20 -1.82
N GLU A 5 13.28 6.10 -2.55
CA GLU A 5 12.40 5.94 -3.70
C GLU A 5 11.04 5.36 -3.31
N THR A 6 10.96 4.64 -2.19
CA THR A 6 9.72 4.06 -1.68
C THR A 6 9.28 4.73 -0.36
N LEU A 7 7.97 4.81 -0.17
CA LEU A 7 7.32 5.31 1.03
C LEU A 7 6.60 4.14 1.71
N PRO A 8 6.98 3.77 2.94
CA PRO A 8 6.27 2.73 3.68
C PRO A 8 4.93 3.25 4.18
N VAL A 9 3.84 2.56 3.81
CA VAL A 9 2.48 2.82 4.30
C VAL A 9 2.06 1.70 5.23
N GLY A 10 1.85 2.01 6.50
CA GLY A 10 1.50 1.04 7.53
C GLY A 10 0.00 0.88 7.74
N PHE A 11 -0.44 -0.37 7.94
CA PHE A 11 -1.83 -0.73 8.21
C PHE A 11 -1.94 -1.62 9.45
N SER A 12 -2.90 -1.33 10.31
CA SER A 12 -3.21 -2.16 11.48
C SER A 12 -4.08 -3.38 11.11
N ASP A 13 -4.79 -3.34 9.98
CA ASP A 13 -5.63 -4.44 9.49
C ASP A 13 -5.14 -4.94 8.13
N ILE A 14 -4.77 -6.23 8.07
CA ILE A 14 -4.32 -6.89 6.86
C ILE A 14 -5.42 -7.01 5.79
N ASN A 15 -6.69 -7.06 6.21
CA ASN A 15 -7.81 -7.12 5.27
C ASN A 15 -7.94 -5.80 4.51
N ILE A 16 -7.80 -4.67 5.21
CA ILE A 16 -7.81 -3.34 4.58
C ILE A 16 -6.65 -3.21 3.61
N ALA A 17 -5.43 -3.57 4.05
CA ALA A 17 -4.26 -3.57 3.16
C ALA A 17 -4.49 -4.44 1.91
N SER A 18 -5.06 -5.63 2.05
CA SER A 18 -5.35 -6.54 0.93
C SER A 18 -6.40 -5.99 -0.02
N MET A 19 -7.44 -5.32 0.50
CA MET A 19 -8.44 -4.65 -0.34
C MET A 19 -7.83 -3.52 -1.16
N ILE A 20 -6.92 -2.73 -0.57
CA ILE A 20 -6.24 -1.63 -1.27
C ILE A 20 -5.32 -2.16 -2.37
N VAL A 21 -4.52 -3.21 -2.11
CA VAL A 21 -3.68 -3.84 -3.15
C VAL A 21 -4.53 -4.34 -4.32
N LYS A 22 -5.66 -4.97 -4.01
CA LYS A 22 -6.60 -5.44 -5.03
C LYS A 22 -7.18 -4.27 -5.82
N GLU A 23 -7.69 -3.25 -5.15
CA GLU A 23 -8.30 -2.08 -5.79
C GLU A 23 -7.27 -1.34 -6.67
N TYR A 24 -6.03 -1.20 -6.21
CA TYR A 24 -4.94 -0.65 -7.01
C TYR A 24 -4.72 -1.43 -8.31
N THR A 25 -4.66 -2.76 -8.20
CA THR A 25 -4.43 -3.65 -9.35
C THR A 25 -5.61 -3.62 -10.32
N ASP A 26 -6.83 -3.50 -9.81
CA ASP A 26 -8.06 -3.42 -10.62
C ASP A 26 -8.19 -2.06 -11.33
N LEU A 27 -7.81 -0.96 -10.66
CA LEU A 27 -7.87 0.40 -11.22
C LEU A 27 -6.71 0.73 -12.17
N PHE A 28 -5.53 0.17 -11.91
CA PHE A 28 -4.30 0.45 -12.67
C PHE A 28 -3.66 -0.86 -13.18
N PRO A 29 -4.35 -1.64 -14.03
CA PRO A 29 -3.85 -2.93 -14.51
C PRO A 29 -2.66 -2.82 -15.46
N GLU A 30 -2.42 -1.63 -16.03
CA GLU A 30 -1.26 -1.33 -16.90
C GLU A 30 -0.02 -0.93 -16.10
N ASP A 31 -0.13 -0.82 -14.78
CA ASP A 31 0.97 -0.49 -13.91
C ASP A 31 1.90 -1.70 -13.73
N ASP A 32 3.20 -1.48 -13.84
CA ASP A 32 4.24 -2.49 -13.65
C ASP A 32 4.56 -2.73 -12.16
N TYR A 33 4.09 -1.84 -11.28
CA TYR A 33 4.22 -1.99 -9.84
C TYR A 33 3.08 -2.84 -9.25
N VAL A 34 3.45 -3.95 -8.61
CA VAL A 34 2.54 -4.78 -7.83
C VAL A 34 2.79 -4.50 -6.34
N PRO A 35 1.82 -3.92 -5.60
CA PRO A 35 2.01 -3.65 -4.18
C PRO A 35 2.15 -4.94 -3.37
N GLU A 36 3.24 -5.06 -2.60
CA GLU A 36 3.50 -6.21 -1.74
C GLU A 36 3.19 -5.89 -0.27
N ILE A 37 2.53 -6.83 0.41
CA ILE A 37 2.21 -6.72 1.84
C ILE A 37 3.30 -7.39 2.66
N GLU A 38 4.09 -6.58 3.34
CA GLU A 38 5.13 -7.03 4.26
C GLU A 38 4.59 -7.07 5.70
N LYS A 39 4.70 -8.22 6.37
CA LYS A 39 4.33 -8.32 7.79
C LYS A 39 5.34 -7.58 8.64
N CYS A 40 4.85 -6.70 9.52
CA CYS A 40 5.68 -5.99 10.48
C CYS A 40 5.58 -6.62 11.86
N CYS A 41 6.62 -6.45 12.68
CA CYS A 41 6.55 -6.78 14.10
C CYS A 41 5.63 -5.79 14.83
N ASP A 42 4.80 -6.31 15.73
CA ASP A 42 3.80 -5.55 16.51
C ASP A 42 4.38 -4.35 17.29
N ALA A 43 5.70 -4.33 17.52
CA ALA A 43 6.40 -3.23 18.19
C ALA A 43 6.24 -1.86 17.51
N ASN A 44 5.88 -1.83 16.23
CA ASN A 44 5.73 -0.61 15.43
C ASN A 44 4.28 -0.09 15.34
N GLY A 45 3.30 -0.75 15.98
CA GLY A 45 1.88 -0.34 15.94
C GLY A 45 1.14 -0.64 14.63
N PHE A 46 1.84 -1.22 13.64
CA PHE A 46 1.26 -1.70 12.38
C PHE A 46 1.42 -3.21 12.26
N SER A 47 0.37 -3.87 11.77
CA SER A 47 0.38 -5.31 11.50
C SER A 47 1.10 -5.62 10.18
N VAL A 48 0.91 -4.74 9.19
CA VAL A 48 1.52 -4.87 7.86
C VAL A 48 1.96 -3.51 7.31
N VAL A 49 2.91 -3.53 6.38
CA VAL A 49 3.40 -2.36 5.66
C VAL A 49 3.42 -2.68 4.16
N ILE A 50 3.13 -1.67 3.35
CA ILE A 50 3.27 -1.71 1.90
C ILE A 50 4.29 -0.64 1.50
N ASN A 51 5.34 -1.04 0.79
CA ASN A 51 6.39 -0.13 0.31
C ASN A 51 6.01 0.42 -1.07
N VAL A 52 5.54 1.66 -1.13
CA VAL A 52 4.99 2.27 -2.36
C VAL A 52 6.03 3.19 -3.01
N PRO A 53 6.42 2.98 -4.27
CA PRO A 53 7.29 3.92 -4.99
C PRO A 53 6.65 5.29 -5.07
N LYS A 54 7.44 6.36 -4.90
CA LYS A 54 6.95 7.74 -4.90
C LYS A 54 6.15 8.11 -6.15
N GLU A 55 6.56 7.62 -7.30
CA GLU A 55 5.87 7.86 -8.58
C GLU A 55 4.49 7.20 -8.66
N LYS A 56 4.27 6.14 -7.87
CA LYS A 56 3.01 5.37 -7.82
C LYS A 56 2.11 5.81 -6.66
N TYR A 57 2.62 6.66 -5.76
CA TYR A 57 1.93 7.07 -4.53
C TYR A 57 0.56 7.71 -4.79
N THR A 58 0.43 8.52 -5.84
CA THR A 58 -0.85 9.15 -6.20
C THR A 58 -1.92 8.11 -6.57
N ASN A 59 -1.55 7.09 -7.35
CA ASN A 59 -2.46 6.01 -7.74
C ASN A 59 -2.82 5.16 -6.51
N PHE A 60 -1.85 4.90 -5.65
CA PHE A 60 -2.05 4.15 -4.41
C PHE A 60 -2.97 4.88 -3.43
N ASP A 61 -2.77 6.19 -3.26
CA ASP A 61 -3.63 7.06 -2.45
C ASP A 61 -5.06 7.10 -2.98
N PHE A 62 -5.24 7.10 -4.31
CA PHE A 62 -6.57 7.00 -4.92
C PHE A 62 -7.25 5.66 -4.59
N ALA A 63 -6.55 4.52 -4.75
CA ALA A 63 -7.08 3.21 -4.37
C ALA A 63 -7.43 3.15 -2.87
N PHE A 64 -6.61 3.78 -2.02
CA PHE A 64 -6.87 3.92 -0.59
C PHE A 64 -8.18 4.68 -0.32
N MET A 65 -8.40 5.82 -0.98
CA MET A 65 -9.64 6.62 -0.84
C MET A 65 -10.87 5.82 -1.27
N VAL A 66 -10.78 5.04 -2.36
CA VAL A 66 -11.89 4.20 -2.83
C VAL A 66 -12.26 3.13 -1.80
N VAL A 67 -11.29 2.42 -1.25
CA VAL A 67 -11.54 1.35 -0.26
C VAL A 67 -12.05 1.91 1.08
N THR A 68 -11.54 3.05 1.51
CA THR A 68 -11.94 3.67 2.79
C THR A 68 -13.23 4.48 2.68
N GLY A 69 -13.78 4.62 1.47
CA GLY A 69 -15.07 5.26 1.21
C GLY A 69 -15.05 6.76 1.46
N GLY A 70 -14.04 7.46 0.91
CA GLY A 70 -13.89 8.91 0.99
C GLY A 70 -15.19 9.71 0.77
#